data_AF-A0A3D3Z007-F1
#
_entry.id   AF-A0A3D3Z007-F1
#
_cell.length_a   1.000
_cell.length_b   1.000
_cell.length_c   1.000
_cell.angle_alpha   90.00
_cell.angle_beta   90.00
_cell.angle_gamma   90.00
#
_symmetry.space_group_name_H-M   'P 1'
#
loop_
_entity.id
_entity.type
_entity.pdbx_description
1 polymer ?
#
loop_
_entity_poly.entity_id
_entity_poly.type
_entity_poly.pdbx_seq_one_letter_code
_entity_poly.pdbx_strand_id
1 'polypeptide(L)'
;MDSNASRPATIGQLRADGYRDRTVKDELRGNLLHALQHGSSAFSSLVGFDDSVLPALERGILAGHDLILLGERGQAKTRLIRHL
;
A
#
# COMPACT_ATOMS: atom_id res chain seq x y z
N MET A 1 5.39 10.89 -24.48
CA MET A 1 6.76 10.56 -24.91
C MET A 1 7.58 10.44 -23.63
N ASP A 2 7.93 9.28 -23.08
CA ASP A 2 7.86 7.89 -23.51
C ASP A 2 7.72 7.02 -22.26
N SER A 3 6.89 5.97 -22.28
CA SER A 3 7.06 4.83 -21.36
C SER A 3 6.09 3.71 -21.67
N ASN A 4 6.13 3.19 -22.90
CA ASN A 4 5.87 1.75 -23.09
C ASN A 4 7.23 1.03 -23.13
N ALA A 5 8.08 1.32 -22.14
CA ALA A 5 9.20 0.45 -21.86
C ALA A 5 8.59 -0.92 -21.56
N SER A 6 9.00 -1.93 -22.32
CA SER A 6 8.48 -3.30 -22.21
C SER A 6 8.51 -3.71 -20.75
N ARG A 7 7.33 -3.78 -20.11
CA ARG A 7 7.27 -4.22 -18.71
C ARG A 7 7.74 -5.67 -18.67
N PRO A 8 8.62 -6.03 -17.74
CA PRO A 8 9.07 -7.41 -17.61
C PRO A 8 7.86 -8.33 -17.44
N ALA A 9 7.73 -9.31 -18.33
CA ALA A 9 6.65 -10.28 -18.34
C ALA A 9 6.99 -11.53 -17.50
N THR A 10 8.25 -11.65 -17.07
CA THR A 10 8.73 -12.76 -16.23
C THR A 10 9.55 -12.24 -15.06
N ILE A 11 9.64 -13.03 -13.99
CA ILE A 11 10.49 -12.74 -12.83
C ILE A 11 11.97 -12.60 -13.25
N GLY A 12 12.41 -13.41 -14.23
CA GLY A 12 13.77 -13.33 -14.77
C GLY A 12 14.06 -11.98 -15.43
N GLN A 13 13.11 -11.46 -16.22
CA GLN A 13 13.22 -10.13 -16.82
C GLN A 13 13.20 -9.02 -15.75
N LEU A 14 12.34 -9.14 -14.73
CA LEU A 14 12.25 -8.16 -13.65
C LEU A 14 13.57 -8.04 -12.87
N ARG A 15 14.22 -9.18 -12.59
CA ARG A 15 15.54 -9.20 -11.94
C ARG A 15 16.64 -8.62 -12.83
N ALA A 16 16.61 -8.91 -14.13
CA ALA A 16 17.57 -8.37 -15.10
C ALA A 16 17.46 -6.85 -15.25
N ASP A 17 16.24 -6.31 -15.12
CA ASP A 17 15.97 -4.85 -15.10
C ASP A 17 16.44 -4.15 -13.82
N GLY A 18 17.09 -4.87 -12.90
CA GLY A 18 17.64 -4.30 -11.67
C GLY A 18 16.62 -4.09 -10.56
N TYR A 19 15.46 -4.75 -10.63
CA TYR A 19 14.50 -4.74 -9.53
C TYR A 19 15.14 -5.28 -8.26
N ARG A 20 15.02 -4.51 -7.17
CA ARG A 20 15.47 -4.93 -5.85
C ARG A 20 14.33 -5.63 -5.13
N ASP A 21 14.55 -6.89 -4.77
CA ASP A 21 13.62 -7.64 -3.93
C ASP A 21 13.45 -6.92 -2.59
N ARG A 22 12.19 -6.67 -2.21
CA ARG A 22 11.81 -6.03 -0.96
C ARG A 22 10.79 -6.91 -0.26
N THR A 23 10.74 -6.81 1.06
CA THR A 23 9.65 -7.46 1.81
C THR A 23 8.34 -6.73 1.53
N VAL A 24 7.21 -7.42 1.65
CA VAL A 24 5.89 -6.79 1.53
C VAL A 24 5.75 -5.61 2.51
N LYS A 25 6.31 -5.73 3.71
CA LYS A 25 6.31 -4.64 4.70
C LYS A 25 7.09 -3.41 4.24
N ASP A 26 8.23 -3.61 3.58
CA ASP A 26 9.02 -2.50 3.03
C ASP A 26 8.33 -1.83 1.84
N GLU A 27 7.66 -2.63 0.99
CA GLU A 27 6.87 -2.10 -0.12
C GLU A 27 5.70 -1.27 0.39
N LEU A 28 4.92 -1.78 1.34
CA LEU A 28 3.81 -1.06 1.98
C LEU A 28 4.27 0.25 2.63
N ARG A 29 5.39 0.21 3.38
CA ARG A 29 5.97 1.42 3.99
C ARG A 29 6.38 2.45 2.93
N GLY A 30 7.05 2.00 1.87
CA GLY A 30 7.49 2.87 0.77
C GLY A 30 6.30 3.50 0.04
N ASN A 31 5.27 2.72 -0.26
CA ASN A 31 4.06 3.19 -0.92
C ASN A 31 3.33 4.23 -0.06
N LEU A 32 3.20 3.97 1.25
CA LEU A 32 2.55 4.89 2.18
C LEU A 32 3.32 6.21 2.31
N LEU A 33 4.65 6.15 2.48
CA LEU A 33 5.49 7.36 2.54
C LEU A 33 5.36 8.18 1.26
N HIS A 34 5.37 7.52 0.10
CA HIS A 34 5.18 8.19 -1.19
C HIS A 34 3.81 8.88 -1.26
N ALA A 35 2.73 8.22 -0.86
CA ALA A 35 1.39 8.81 -0.85
C ALA A 35 1.32 10.04 0.08
N LEU A 36 1.80 9.92 1.31
CA LEU A 36 1.82 11.00 2.30
C LEU A 36 2.63 12.21 1.83
N GLN A 37 3.79 11.98 1.19
CA GLN A 37 4.63 13.07 0.64
C GLN A 37 3.93 13.85 -0.47
N HIS A 38 3.06 13.21 -1.25
CA HIS A 38 2.32 13.83 -2.35
C HIS A 38 0.96 14.38 -1.91
N GLY A 39 0.64 14.33 -0.61
CA GLY A 39 -0.65 14.75 -0.07
C GLY A 39 -1.82 13.92 -0.59
N SER A 40 -1.56 12.72 -1.11
CA SER A 40 -2.60 11.80 -1.58
C SER A 40 -2.95 10.82 -0.46
N SER A 41 -4.24 10.60 -0.25
CA SER A 41 -4.69 9.53 0.64
C SER A 41 -4.61 8.21 -0.11
N ALA A 42 -3.86 7.24 0.42
CA ALA A 42 -3.87 5.86 -0.06
C ALA A 42 -5.28 5.23 0.03
N PHE A 43 -6.19 5.84 0.81
CA PHE A 43 -7.48 5.29 1.20
C PHE A 43 -8.68 6.14 0.74
N SER A 44 -8.53 6.96 -0.30
CA SER A 44 -9.51 7.97 -0.74
C SER A 44 -10.95 7.49 -0.99
N SER A 45 -11.21 6.18 -1.08
CA SER A 45 -12.57 5.61 -1.25
C SER A 45 -13.27 5.18 0.06
N LEU A 46 -12.63 5.38 1.21
CA LEU A 46 -13.15 5.03 2.53
C LEU A 46 -13.66 6.29 3.24
N VAL A 47 -14.95 6.31 3.58
CA VAL A 47 -15.59 7.43 4.27
C VAL A 47 -15.75 7.10 5.75
N GLY A 48 -15.41 8.03 6.64
CA GLY A 48 -15.66 7.93 8.08
C GLY A 48 -14.60 7.16 8.88
N PHE A 49 -13.47 6.83 8.25
CA PHE A 49 -12.32 6.18 8.90
C PHE A 49 -11.13 7.11 9.15
N ASP A 50 -11.21 8.36 8.65
CA ASP A 50 -10.13 9.35 8.65
C ASP A 50 -9.62 9.67 10.06
N ASP A 51 -10.53 9.74 11.05
CA ASP A 51 -10.18 10.12 12.42
C ASP A 51 -9.97 8.94 13.38
N SER A 52 -10.07 7.69 12.90
CA SER A 52 -10.02 6.50 13.77
C SER A 52 -9.10 5.41 13.25
N VAL A 53 -9.50 4.72 12.18
CA VAL A 53 -8.83 3.52 11.69
C VAL A 53 -7.65 3.86 10.81
N LEU A 54 -7.76 4.87 9.93
CA LEU A 54 -6.67 5.24 9.03
C LEU A 54 -5.40 5.66 9.79
N PRO A 55 -5.46 6.52 10.82
CA PRO A 55 -4.25 6.90 11.55
C PRO A 55 -3.60 5.72 12.28
N ALA A 56 -4.39 4.77 12.79
CA ALA A 56 -3.86 3.56 13.42
C ALA A 56 -3.18 2.63 12.39
N LEU A 57 -3.79 2.49 11.21
CA LEU A 57 -3.27 1.69 10.11
C LEU A 57 -1.94 2.26 9.59
N GLU A 58 -1.89 3.56 9.32
CA GLU A 58 -0.70 4.26 8.86
C GLU A 58 0.47 4.08 9.84
N ARG A 59 0.22 4.32 11.14
CA ARG A 59 1.23 4.11 12.19
C ARG A 59 1.73 2.67 12.24
N GLY A 60 0.83 1.68 12.11
CA GLY A 60 1.20 0.27 12.10
C GLY A 60 2.07 -0.12 10.90
N ILE A 61 1.74 0.38 9.71
CA ILE A 61 2.52 0.15 8.48
C ILE A 61 3.90 0.79 8.60
N LEU A 62 3.97 2.05 9.03
CA LEU A 62 5.24 2.74 9.22
C LEU A 62 6.12 2.01 10.23
N ALA A 63 5.53 1.53 11.34
CA ALA A 63 6.24 0.73 12.35
C ALA A 63 6.61 -0.70 11.88
N GLY A 64 6.02 -1.21 10.78
CA GLY A 64 6.24 -2.58 10.31
C GLY A 64 5.53 -3.66 11.14
N HIS A 65 4.46 -3.27 11.85
CA HIS A 65 3.66 -4.18 12.66
C HIS A 65 2.78 -5.10 11.79
N ASP A 66 2.44 -6.26 12.35
CA ASP A 66 1.38 -7.10 11.80
C ASP A 66 0.02 -6.52 12.19
N LEU A 67 -0.91 -6.53 11.24
CA LEU A 67 -2.19 -5.84 11.35
C LEU A 67 -3.35 -6.83 11.22
N ILE A 68 -4.34 -6.73 12.09
CA ILE A 68 -5.58 -7.50 12.02
C ILE A 68 -6.75 -6.51 11.98
N LEU A 69 -7.55 -6.56 10.91
CA LEU A 69 -8.76 -5.74 10.78
C LEU A 69 -9.96 -6.48 11.37
N LEU A 70 -10.48 -5.96 12.48
CA LEU A 70 -11.68 -6.46 13.15
C LEU A 70 -12.86 -5.50 12.93
N GLY A 71 -14.06 -6.05 12.81
CA GLY A 71 -15.26 -5.27 12.52
C GLY A 71 -16.41 -6.13 12.00
N GLU A 72 -17.61 -5.57 12.00
CA GLU A 72 -18.82 -6.25 11.52
C GLU A 72 -18.84 -6.37 9.99
N ARG A 73 -19.76 -7.19 9.48
CA ARG A 73 -19.96 -7.35 8.04
C ARG A 73 -20.44 -6.01 7.45
N GLY A 74 -19.79 -5.54 6.40
CA GLY A 74 -20.11 -4.27 5.74
C GLY A 74 -19.24 -3.08 6.16
N GLN A 75 -18.36 -3.23 7.15
CA GLN A 75 -17.45 -2.16 7.61
C GLN A 75 -16.18 -1.99 6.76
N ALA A 76 -16.26 -2.21 5.45
CA ALA A 76 -15.19 -1.92 4.49
C ALA A 76 -13.79 -2.57 4.72
N LYS A 77 -13.65 -3.59 5.59
CA LYS A 77 -12.37 -4.30 5.84
C LYS A 77 -11.68 -4.79 4.55
N THR A 78 -12.44 -5.41 3.65
CA THR A 78 -11.90 -5.90 2.36
C THR A 78 -11.47 -4.75 1.45
N ARG A 79 -12.15 -3.60 1.53
CA ARG A 79 -11.81 -2.42 0.74
C ARG A 79 -10.50 -1.81 1.24
N LEU A 80 -10.29 -1.72 2.55
CA LEU A 80 -9.03 -1.30 3.16
C LEU A 80 -7.84 -2.13 2.65
N ILE A 81 -7.96 -3.46 2.70
CA ILE A 81 -6.86 -4.38 2.29
C ILE A 81 -6.50 -4.20 0.80
N ARG A 82 -7.46 -3.86 -0.07
CA ARG A 82 -7.22 -3.71 -1.51
C ARG A 82 -6.61 -2.37 -1.91
N HIS A 83 -6.59 -1.40 -1.01
CA HIS A 83 -6.03 -0.07 -1.25
C HIS A 83 -4.63 0.12 -0.63
N LEU A 84 -4.09 -0.92 0.00
CA LEU A 84 -2.73 -0.97 0.54
C LEU A 84 -1.70 -1.37 -0.51
#